data_AF-A0A1I1UEF8-F1
#
_entry.id   AF-A0A1I1UEF8-F1
#
_cell.length_a   1.000
_cell.length_b   1.000
_cell.length_c   1.000
_cell.angle_alpha   90.00
_cell.angle_beta   90.00
_cell.angle_gamma   90.00
#
_symmetry.space_group_name_H-M   'P 1'
#
loop_
_entity.id
_entity.type
_entity.pdbx_description
1 polymer ?
#
loop_
_entity_poly.entity_id
_entity_poly.type
_entity_poly.pdbx_seq_one_letter_code
_entity_poly.pdbx_strand_id
1 'polypeptide(L)'
;MKRTVGVLSTALLAGTLVLGVSNSEASAASLPKSVAPYQVMIKGMIGPQMSIDFKNKADFEDYLKEHPVNRKNPNNSSLVVNRAAIHSTFYKDADGNGATINIPASKNPVKIFNFTGDSNDSISSVRTHAHGDYTIIYEDFDGKGRAIGLANTGALYNLISSMGDGERIWNDEASSATVKSN
;
A
#
# COMPACT_ATOMS: atom_id res chain seq x y z
N MET A 1 1.65 21.75 -73.62
CA MET A 1 2.36 20.71 -74.40
C MET A 1 2.18 19.36 -73.71
N LYS A 2 1.77 18.36 -74.49
CA LYS A 2 1.83 16.88 -74.31
C LYS A 2 1.35 16.25 -72.99
N ARG A 3 0.18 15.62 -73.09
CA ARG A 3 -0.33 14.54 -72.24
C ARG A 3 0.43 13.25 -72.55
N THR A 4 0.76 12.46 -71.54
CA THR A 4 0.98 11.02 -71.71
C THR A 4 0.46 10.28 -70.48
N VAL A 5 -0.45 9.35 -70.76
CA VAL A 5 -1.14 8.41 -69.87
C VAL A 5 -0.26 7.18 -69.70
N GLY A 6 -0.21 6.60 -68.50
CA GLY A 6 0.55 5.38 -68.20
C GLY A 6 -0.25 4.42 -67.32
N VAL A 7 -1.14 3.66 -67.97
CA VAL A 7 -1.52 2.25 -67.81
C VAL A 7 -1.69 1.63 -66.40
N LEU A 8 -2.92 1.12 -66.17
CA LEU A 8 -3.31 0.12 -65.17
C LEU A 8 -2.39 -1.12 -65.19
N SER A 9 -2.08 -1.65 -64.01
CA SER A 9 -1.86 -3.09 -63.86
C SER A 9 -2.52 -3.58 -62.58
N THR A 10 -3.65 -4.24 -62.77
CA THR A 10 -4.29 -5.17 -61.84
C THR A 10 -3.37 -6.38 -61.66
N ALA A 11 -3.00 -6.68 -60.41
CA ALA A 11 -2.56 -8.02 -60.03
C ALA A 11 -3.39 -8.49 -58.83
N LEU A 12 -3.85 -9.71 -58.97
CA LEU A 12 -4.90 -10.42 -58.25
C LEU A 12 -4.35 -11.04 -56.95
N LEU A 13 -5.12 -10.88 -55.87
CA LEU A 13 -5.49 -11.86 -54.84
C LEU A 13 -4.48 -12.84 -54.18
N ALA A 14 -4.72 -12.97 -52.87
CA ALA A 14 -4.60 -14.18 -52.04
C ALA A 14 -3.23 -14.46 -51.39
N GLY A 15 -3.02 -13.89 -50.21
CA GLY A 15 -2.17 -14.46 -49.16
C GLY A 15 -3.02 -14.67 -47.91
N THR A 16 -3.32 -15.93 -47.58
CA THR A 16 -3.98 -16.35 -46.34
C THR A 16 -3.15 -15.94 -45.13
N LEU A 17 -3.69 -15.09 -44.26
CA LEU A 17 -3.17 -14.91 -42.90
C LEU A 17 -3.49 -16.17 -42.09
N VAL A 18 -2.51 -17.06 -41.98
CA VAL A 18 -2.49 -18.06 -40.91
C VAL A 18 -2.23 -17.30 -39.63
N LEU A 19 -3.26 -17.12 -38.80
CA LEU A 19 -3.11 -16.74 -37.40
C LEU A 19 -2.42 -17.89 -36.66
N GLY A 20 -1.09 -17.93 -36.75
CA GLY A 20 -0.27 -18.67 -35.82
C GLY A 20 -0.36 -17.96 -34.47
N VAL A 21 -1.06 -18.59 -33.52
CA VAL A 21 -1.12 -18.20 -32.11
C VAL A 21 0.29 -18.14 -31.53
N SER A 22 0.93 -16.99 -31.70
CA SER A 22 2.14 -16.65 -30.98
C SER A 22 1.66 -16.02 -29.70
N ASN A 23 1.62 -16.82 -28.63
CA ASN A 23 1.52 -16.30 -27.27
C ASN A 23 2.70 -15.35 -27.08
N SER A 24 2.48 -14.08 -27.36
CA SER A 24 3.35 -13.02 -26.88
C SER A 24 3.05 -12.96 -25.40
N GLU A 25 3.74 -13.80 -24.63
CA GLU A 25 3.92 -13.57 -23.21
C GLU A 25 4.52 -12.17 -23.11
N ALA A 26 3.66 -11.22 -22.76
CA ALA A 26 4.10 -9.92 -22.34
C ALA A 26 5.07 -10.18 -21.21
N SER A 27 6.35 -9.94 -21.46
CA SER A 27 7.41 -10.03 -20.47
C SER A 27 6.96 -9.17 -19.30
N ALA A 28 6.47 -9.80 -18.24
CA ALA A 28 6.22 -9.12 -16.98
C ALA A 28 7.56 -8.50 -16.61
N ALA A 29 7.62 -7.17 -16.60
CA ALA A 29 8.77 -6.46 -16.09
C ALA A 29 9.01 -7.02 -14.69
N SER A 30 10.12 -7.74 -14.51
CA SER A 30 10.50 -8.29 -13.23
C SER A 30 10.45 -7.16 -12.22
N LEU A 31 9.51 -7.24 -11.28
CA LEU A 31 9.44 -6.30 -10.17
C LEU A 31 10.85 -6.23 -9.58
N PRO A 32 11.42 -5.03 -9.35
CA PRO A 32 12.70 -4.95 -8.65
C PRO A 32 12.54 -5.71 -7.35
N LYS A 33 13.40 -6.73 -7.19
CA LYS A 33 13.43 -7.68 -6.09
C LYS A 33 13.79 -6.92 -4.80
N SER A 34 12.89 -6.09 -4.29
CA SER A 34 13.01 -5.53 -2.95
C SER A 34 12.74 -6.68 -2.01
N VAL A 35 13.78 -7.23 -1.39
CA VAL A 35 13.70 -8.33 -0.40
C VAL A 35 13.49 -7.73 0.99
N ALA A 36 12.69 -6.66 1.09
CA ALA A 36 12.52 -5.90 2.32
C ALA A 36 11.20 -6.32 3.02
N PRO A 37 11.26 -7.26 3.98
CA PRO A 37 10.10 -7.73 4.73
C PRO A 37 9.50 -6.65 5.67
N TYR A 38 10.20 -5.53 5.85
CA TYR A 38 9.77 -4.45 6.74
C TYR A 38 9.82 -3.12 5.99
N GLN A 39 8.76 -2.32 6.09
CA GLN A 39 8.64 -1.07 5.35
C GLN A 39 7.99 0.02 6.19
N VAL A 40 8.32 1.28 5.94
CA VAL A 40 7.59 2.44 6.45
C VAL A 40 7.08 3.26 5.28
N MET A 41 5.75 3.42 5.21
CA MET A 41 5.09 4.34 4.31
C MET A 41 4.90 5.71 4.94
N ILE A 42 5.31 6.73 4.19
CA ILE A 42 5.16 8.13 4.57
C ILE A 42 4.36 8.83 3.49
N LYS A 43 3.24 9.42 3.89
CA LYS A 43 2.39 10.24 3.03
C LYS A 43 1.83 11.40 3.84
N GLY A 44 1.95 12.63 3.33
CA GLY A 44 1.20 13.78 3.87
C GLY A 44 -0.29 13.67 3.53
N MET A 45 -1.13 14.58 4.04
CA MET A 45 -2.55 14.63 3.64
C MET A 45 -2.73 14.78 2.11
N ILE A 46 -1.80 15.47 1.46
CA ILE A 46 -1.74 15.69 0.02
C ILE A 46 -0.31 15.34 -0.42
N GLY A 47 -0.17 14.50 -1.45
CA GLY A 47 1.13 14.13 -2.02
C GLY A 47 1.28 12.63 -2.31
N PRO A 48 2.39 12.23 -2.96
CA PRO A 48 2.68 10.84 -3.26
C PRO A 48 3.00 10.06 -1.98
N GLN A 49 2.67 8.77 -1.99
CA GLN A 49 3.09 7.81 -0.96
C GLN A 49 4.54 7.40 -1.23
N MET A 50 5.40 7.48 -0.21
CA MET A 50 6.79 7.03 -0.29
C MET A 50 7.01 5.82 0.62
N SER A 51 7.92 4.92 0.26
CA SER A 51 8.35 3.77 1.07
C SER A 51 9.81 3.90 1.50
N ILE A 52 10.10 3.50 2.73
CA ILE A 52 11.44 3.25 3.24
C ILE A 52 11.50 1.77 3.61
N ASP A 53 12.49 1.07 3.05
CA ASP A 53 12.57 -0.38 3.07
C ASP A 53 13.66 -0.85 4.04
N PHE A 54 13.37 -1.91 4.82
CA PHE A 54 14.27 -2.50 5.81
C PHE A 54 14.37 -4.01 5.64
N LYS A 55 15.60 -4.54 5.77
CA LYS A 55 15.87 -5.98 5.64
C LYS A 55 15.59 -6.77 6.90
N ASN A 56 15.65 -6.12 8.06
CA ASN A 56 15.49 -6.77 9.36
C ASN A 56 14.57 -5.94 10.26
N LYS A 57 13.98 -6.62 11.25
CA LYS A 57 13.00 -6.06 12.17
C LYS A 57 13.61 -5.01 13.10
N ALA A 58 14.87 -5.19 13.50
CA ALA A 58 15.53 -4.28 14.43
C ALA A 58 15.68 -2.87 13.84
N ASP A 59 16.20 -2.77 12.62
CA ASP A 59 16.36 -1.48 11.92
C ASP A 59 15.01 -0.79 11.69
N PHE A 60 13.98 -1.57 11.36
CA PHE A 60 12.61 -1.07 11.23
C PHE A 60 12.10 -0.50 12.56
N GLU A 61 12.21 -1.26 13.65
CA GLU A 61 11.74 -0.83 14.96
C GLU A 61 12.53 0.37 15.50
N ASP A 62 13.82 0.43 15.24
CA ASP A 62 14.69 1.54 15.63
C ASP A 62 14.35 2.79 14.82
N TYR A 63 14.11 2.65 13.51
CA TYR A 63 13.59 3.76 12.70
C TYR A 63 12.29 4.34 13.29
N LEU A 64 11.31 3.48 13.64
CA LEU A 64 10.04 3.92 14.21
C LEU A 64 10.22 4.69 15.53
N LYS A 65 11.21 4.33 16.35
CA LYS A 65 11.52 5.01 17.62
C LYS A 65 12.21 6.35 17.40
N GLU A 66 13.16 6.41 16.46
CA GLU A 66 13.97 7.58 16.17
C GLU A 66 13.21 8.64 15.36
N HIS A 67 12.18 8.24 14.62
CA HIS A 67 11.40 9.10 13.74
C HIS A 67 9.92 9.18 14.16
N PRO A 68 9.59 9.73 15.35
CA PRO A 68 8.19 9.91 15.73
C PRO A 68 7.49 10.89 14.79
N VAL A 69 6.28 10.56 14.33
CA VAL A 69 5.54 11.36 13.33
C VAL A 69 5.03 12.67 13.91
N ASN A 70 4.66 12.70 15.20
CA ASN A 70 3.93 13.81 15.80
C ASN A 70 4.61 14.37 17.06
N ARG A 71 5.85 14.86 16.91
CA ARG A 71 6.48 15.77 17.88
C ARG A 71 7.00 17.02 17.19
N LYS A 72 6.11 17.95 16.84
CA LYS A 72 6.38 19.41 16.75
C LYS A 72 5.11 20.20 16.41
N ASN A 73 4.22 20.34 17.39
CA ASN A 73 3.65 21.65 17.64
C ASN A 73 3.48 21.84 19.16
N PRO A 74 4.51 22.35 19.87
CA PRO A 74 4.42 22.67 21.29
C PRO A 74 3.38 23.77 21.61
N ASN A 75 2.79 24.41 20.60
CA ASN A 75 1.69 25.39 20.73
C ASN A 75 0.31 24.78 20.41
N ASN A 76 0.21 23.46 20.17
CA ASN A 76 -1.08 22.78 20.02
C ASN A 76 -1.50 22.07 21.32
N SER A 77 -1.28 22.76 22.44
CA SER A 77 -1.72 22.36 23.77
C SER A 77 -3.24 22.47 23.97
N SER A 78 -4.03 22.62 22.90
CA SER A 78 -5.49 22.77 23.01
C SER A 78 -6.29 22.31 21.77
N LEU A 79 -5.84 21.33 20.99
CA LEU A 79 -6.83 20.51 20.31
C LEU A 79 -7.49 19.66 21.38
N VAL A 80 -8.61 20.17 21.91
CA VAL A 80 -9.68 19.33 22.43
C VAL A 80 -10.02 18.39 21.29
N VAL A 81 -9.34 17.24 21.24
CA VAL A 81 -9.71 16.13 20.39
C VAL A 81 -11.09 15.77 20.94
N ASN A 82 -12.11 16.20 20.22
CA ASN A 82 -13.50 15.91 20.53
C ASN A 82 -13.56 14.42 20.87
N ARG A 83 -14.30 14.03 21.92
CA ARG A 83 -14.32 12.71 22.58
C ARG A 83 -14.51 11.47 21.66
N ALA A 84 -14.57 11.63 20.35
CA ALA A 84 -14.46 10.57 19.36
C ALA A 84 -13.18 9.75 19.58
N ALA A 85 -13.34 8.43 19.54
CA ALA A 85 -12.21 7.50 19.64
C ALA A 85 -11.22 7.78 18.52
N ILE A 86 -9.95 7.97 18.86
CA ILE A 86 -8.86 8.00 17.88
C ILE A 86 -8.77 6.59 17.26
N HIS A 87 -8.91 6.46 15.95
CA HIS A 87 -8.83 5.16 15.26
C HIS A 87 -8.27 5.33 13.85
N SER A 88 -7.64 4.27 13.33
CA SER A 88 -7.38 4.15 11.90
C SER A 88 -8.52 3.35 11.26
N THR A 89 -8.92 3.70 10.04
CA THR A 89 -9.96 3.00 9.28
C THR A 89 -9.31 2.15 8.21
N PHE A 90 -9.58 0.85 8.25
CA PHE A 90 -9.10 -0.15 7.31
C PHE A 90 -10.23 -0.45 6.33
N TYR A 91 -9.90 -0.51 5.05
CA TYR A 91 -10.84 -0.63 3.94
C TYR A 91 -10.52 -1.90 3.16
N LYS A 92 -11.56 -2.65 2.79
CA LYS A 92 -11.37 -3.86 2.00
C LYS A 92 -10.94 -3.57 0.57
N ASP A 93 -11.33 -2.42 0.02
CA ASP A 93 -10.93 -2.02 -1.33
C ASP A 93 -9.90 -0.88 -1.28
N ALA A 94 -9.25 -0.65 -2.43
CA ALA A 94 -8.33 0.45 -2.60
C ALA A 94 -9.03 1.82 -2.53
N ASP A 95 -8.24 2.88 -2.33
CA ASP A 95 -8.68 4.27 -2.37
C ASP A 95 -9.77 4.64 -1.34
N GLY A 96 -9.83 3.89 -0.23
CA GLY A 96 -10.76 4.15 0.87
C GLY A 96 -12.20 3.72 0.56
N ASN A 97 -12.37 2.70 -0.28
CA ASN A 97 -13.66 2.15 -0.67
C ASN A 97 -13.97 0.81 0.02
N GLY A 98 -15.20 0.33 -0.15
CA GLY A 98 -15.61 -0.98 0.34
C GLY A 98 -15.98 -1.01 1.83
N ALA A 99 -16.09 -2.24 2.35
CA ALA A 99 -16.38 -2.47 3.76
C ALA A 99 -15.23 -1.96 4.65
N THR A 100 -15.57 -1.50 5.86
CA THR A 100 -14.60 -0.84 6.74
C THR A 100 -14.50 -1.48 8.11
N ILE A 101 -13.31 -1.35 8.71
CA ILE A 101 -13.01 -1.75 10.08
C ILE A 101 -12.30 -0.59 10.76
N ASN A 102 -12.86 -0.09 11.85
CA ASN A 102 -12.21 0.93 12.66
C ASN A 102 -11.44 0.26 13.78
N ILE A 103 -10.11 0.44 13.80
CA ILE A 103 -9.25 -0.07 14.86
C ILE A 103 -8.90 1.08 15.81
N PRO A 104 -9.41 1.05 17.07
CA PRO A 104 -9.10 2.07 18.04
C PRO A 104 -7.61 2.14 18.34
N ALA A 105 -7.10 3.36 18.43
CA ALA A 105 -5.76 3.60 18.91
C ALA A 105 -5.65 3.22 20.38
N SER A 106 -4.49 2.71 20.76
CA SER A 106 -4.17 2.37 22.14
C SER A 106 -2.92 3.09 22.60
N LYS A 107 -2.80 3.24 23.92
CA LYS A 107 -1.60 3.71 24.60
C LYS A 107 -1.06 2.58 25.46
N ASN A 108 0.26 2.53 25.57
CA ASN A 108 1.06 1.55 26.29
C ASN A 108 0.29 0.78 27.41
N PRO A 109 0.09 -0.55 27.29
CA PRO A 109 0.55 -1.40 26.20
C PRO A 109 -0.24 -1.14 24.91
N VAL A 110 0.48 -1.13 23.78
CA VAL A 110 -0.17 -1.07 22.47
C VAL A 110 -0.90 -2.39 22.22
N LYS A 111 -2.20 -2.32 21.96
CA LYS A 111 -3.04 -3.49 21.69
C LYS A 111 -2.86 -3.93 20.24
N ILE A 112 -2.75 -5.24 20.06
CA ILE A 112 -2.78 -5.89 18.74
C ILE A 112 -4.24 -6.22 18.43
N PHE A 113 -4.67 -5.86 17.24
CA PHE A 113 -5.95 -6.25 16.67
C PHE A 113 -5.70 -7.34 15.62
N ASN A 114 -6.31 -8.50 15.81
CA ASN A 114 -6.24 -9.60 14.86
C ASN A 114 -7.44 -9.53 13.91
N PHE A 115 -7.19 -9.51 12.60
CA PHE A 115 -8.25 -9.59 11.61
C PHE A 115 -8.79 -11.03 11.57
N THR A 116 -10.11 -11.21 11.64
CA THR A 116 -10.73 -12.54 11.68
C THR A 116 -11.83 -12.67 10.64
N GLY A 117 -12.15 -13.92 10.27
CA GLY A 117 -13.14 -14.22 9.24
C GLY A 117 -12.81 -13.53 7.92
N ASP A 118 -13.82 -12.96 7.27
CA ASP A 118 -13.71 -12.32 5.96
C ASP A 118 -12.81 -11.06 5.94
N SER A 119 -12.31 -10.62 7.09
CA SER A 119 -11.43 -9.45 7.22
C SER A 119 -9.95 -9.82 7.21
N ASN A 120 -9.61 -11.09 7.48
CA ASN A 120 -8.24 -11.56 7.34
C ASN A 120 -7.87 -11.55 5.86
N ASP A 121 -6.69 -11.05 5.53
CA ASP A 121 -6.18 -11.09 4.16
C ASP A 121 -7.16 -10.46 3.16
N SER A 122 -7.77 -9.32 3.53
CA SER A 122 -8.72 -8.62 2.66
C SER A 122 -8.65 -7.10 2.76
N ILE A 123 -7.61 -6.55 3.39
CA ILE A 123 -7.43 -5.11 3.50
C ILE A 123 -6.58 -4.62 2.33
N SER A 124 -7.09 -3.60 1.65
CA SER A 124 -6.43 -3.01 0.47
C SER A 124 -6.01 -1.55 0.69
N SER A 125 -6.67 -0.81 1.60
CA SER A 125 -6.27 0.55 1.94
C SER A 125 -6.55 0.93 3.39
N VAL A 126 -5.82 1.92 3.91
CA VAL A 126 -5.93 2.37 5.30
C VAL A 126 -5.89 3.89 5.38
N ARG A 127 -6.88 4.48 6.04
CA ARG A 127 -6.84 5.88 6.49
C ARG A 127 -6.33 5.93 7.92
N THR A 128 -5.12 6.44 8.09
CA THR A 128 -4.54 6.66 9.42
C THR A 128 -5.21 7.82 10.13
N HIS A 129 -5.17 7.85 11.47
CA HIS A 129 -5.51 9.07 12.21
C HIS A 129 -4.34 10.06 12.20
N ALA A 130 -4.61 11.34 12.50
CA ALA A 130 -3.62 12.42 12.51
C ALA A 130 -2.91 12.60 13.87
N HIS A 131 -2.92 11.59 14.73
CA HIS A 131 -2.39 11.64 16.09
C HIS A 131 -1.47 10.44 16.33
N GLY A 132 -0.55 10.47 17.30
CA GLY A 132 0.34 9.33 17.49
C GLY A 132 1.40 9.16 16.39
N ASP A 133 2.22 8.12 16.53
CA ASP A 133 3.36 7.90 15.64
C ASP A 133 2.98 7.06 14.41
N TYR A 134 2.68 5.77 14.60
CA TYR A 134 2.47 4.84 13.48
C TYR A 134 1.31 3.89 13.70
N THR A 135 0.60 3.59 12.62
CA THR A 135 -0.21 2.37 12.47
C THR A 135 0.68 1.29 11.86
N ILE A 136 0.80 0.12 12.46
CA ILE A 136 1.64 -0.98 11.92
C ILE A 136 0.73 -2.14 11.56
N ILE A 137 0.89 -2.66 10.34
CA ILE A 137 0.20 -3.83 9.81
C ILE A 137 1.20 -4.99 9.75
N TYR A 138 0.74 -6.19 10.03
CA TYR A 138 1.55 -7.40 10.09
C TYR A 138 0.94 -8.48 9.21
N GLU A 139 1.83 -9.28 8.60
CA GLU A 139 1.46 -10.44 7.77
C GLU A 139 0.75 -11.51 8.58
N ASP A 140 1.19 -11.76 9.81
CA ASP A 140 0.64 -12.82 10.66
C ASP A 140 -0.18 -12.26 11.83
N PHE A 141 -0.95 -13.14 12.45
CA PHE A 141 -1.59 -12.91 13.76
C PHE A 141 -0.59 -12.51 14.85
N ASP A 142 -1.09 -11.77 15.85
CA ASP A 142 -0.36 -11.38 17.05
C ASP A 142 0.89 -10.52 16.79
N GLY A 143 0.89 -9.72 15.72
CA GLY A 143 1.97 -8.77 15.41
C GLY A 143 3.26 -9.45 14.94
N LYS A 144 3.14 -10.54 14.17
CA LYS A 144 4.25 -11.39 13.73
C LYS A 144 4.45 -11.31 12.22
N GLY A 145 5.51 -11.96 11.76
CA GLY A 145 5.89 -11.98 10.35
C GLY A 145 6.47 -10.66 9.88
N ARG A 146 6.20 -10.36 8.61
CA ARG A 146 6.54 -9.09 7.95
C ARG A 146 5.68 -7.96 8.47
N ALA A 147 6.13 -6.72 8.29
CA ALA A 147 5.36 -5.58 8.76
C ALA A 147 5.51 -4.34 7.87
N ILE A 148 4.43 -3.56 7.80
CA ILE A 148 4.44 -2.23 7.20
C ILE A 148 3.92 -1.20 8.18
N GLY A 149 4.75 -0.19 8.47
CA GLY A 149 4.39 0.97 9.27
C GLY A 149 3.83 2.08 8.40
N LEU A 150 2.69 2.64 8.76
CA LEU A 150 2.04 3.77 8.12
C LEU A 150 2.14 4.97 9.05
N ALA A 151 2.75 6.07 8.60
CA ALA A 151 2.84 7.29 9.39
C ALA A 151 1.44 7.85 9.67
N ASN A 152 1.14 8.12 10.94
CA ASN A 152 -0.16 8.65 11.38
C ASN A 152 -0.30 10.15 11.08
N THR A 153 -0.64 10.46 9.83
CA THR A 153 -0.74 11.83 9.29
C THR A 153 -2.17 12.23 8.93
N GLY A 154 -3.15 11.33 9.10
CA GLY A 154 -4.50 11.52 8.56
C GLY A 154 -4.63 11.09 7.09
N ALA A 155 -3.54 10.64 6.47
CA ALA A 155 -3.52 10.26 5.06
C ALA A 155 -4.16 8.89 4.80
N LEU A 156 -4.62 8.71 3.57
CA LEU A 156 -5.05 7.45 3.00
C LEU A 156 -3.89 6.77 2.26
N TYR A 157 -3.58 5.54 2.66
CA TYR A 157 -2.53 4.69 2.09
C TYR A 157 -3.17 3.53 1.33
N ASN A 158 -2.67 3.24 0.13
CA ASN A 158 -3.00 2.02 -0.60
C ASN A 158 -1.89 0.99 -0.35
N LEU A 159 -2.27 -0.26 -0.05
CA LEU A 159 -1.36 -1.34 0.31
C LEU A 159 -0.76 -2.04 -0.92
N ILE A 160 -0.33 -1.24 -1.89
CA ILE A 160 0.19 -1.72 -3.19
C ILE A 160 1.70 -1.97 -3.19
N SER A 161 2.40 -1.82 -2.05
CA SER A 161 3.82 -2.14 -1.98
C SER A 161 4.05 -3.64 -1.86
N SER A 162 5.18 -4.11 -2.38
CA SER A 162 5.58 -5.52 -2.26
C SER A 162 5.72 -5.92 -0.78
N MET A 163 5.44 -7.18 -0.44
CA MET A 163 5.79 -7.74 0.87
C MET A 163 7.25 -8.16 0.99
N GLY A 164 8.01 -8.14 -0.10
CA GLY A 164 9.42 -8.50 -0.09
C GLY A 164 9.74 -9.99 -0.27
N ASP A 165 8.78 -10.81 -0.67
CA ASP A 165 9.02 -12.17 -1.21
C ASP A 165 9.22 -12.20 -2.72
N GLY A 166 8.91 -11.10 -3.42
CA GLY A 166 8.98 -11.02 -4.88
C GLY A 166 7.74 -11.53 -5.60
N GLU A 167 6.68 -11.89 -4.88
CA GLU A 167 5.44 -12.41 -5.44
C GLU A 167 4.22 -11.60 -5.01
N ARG A 168 4.15 -11.27 -3.72
CA ARG A 168 2.98 -10.65 -3.09
C ARG A 168 3.17 -9.16 -2.84
N ILE A 169 2.04 -8.47 -2.79
CA ILE A 169 1.90 -7.08 -2.33
C ILE A 169 1.04 -7.08 -1.08
N TRP A 170 1.09 -6.03 -0.26
CA TRP A 170 0.34 -5.96 0.99
C TRP A 170 -1.19 -5.97 0.85
N ASN A 171 -1.70 -5.83 -0.38
CA ASN A 171 -3.12 -5.91 -0.70
C ASN A 171 -3.60 -7.32 -0.39
N ASP A 172 -4.56 -7.43 0.54
CA ASP A 172 -5.14 -8.71 0.94
C ASP A 172 -4.15 -9.64 1.67
N GLU A 173 -3.19 -9.10 2.43
CA GLU A 173 -2.19 -9.90 3.17
C GLU A 173 -2.07 -9.48 4.65
N ALA A 174 -3.02 -8.67 5.14
CA ALA A 174 -3.03 -8.17 6.50
C ALA A 174 -3.77 -9.13 7.44
N SER A 175 -3.06 -9.72 8.41
CA SER A 175 -3.67 -10.57 9.45
C SER A 175 -3.69 -9.94 10.85
N SER A 176 -2.83 -8.95 11.13
CA SER A 176 -3.00 -8.14 12.35
C SER A 176 -2.50 -6.72 12.21
N ALA A 177 -2.92 -5.84 13.12
CA ALA A 177 -2.49 -4.45 13.15
C ALA A 177 -2.37 -3.89 14.57
N THR A 178 -1.57 -2.84 14.69
CA THR A 178 -1.49 -1.99 15.88
C THR A 178 -1.73 -0.54 15.47
N VAL A 179 -2.55 0.17 16.25
CA VAL A 179 -2.80 1.60 16.04
C VAL A 179 -2.31 2.33 17.29
N LYS A 180 -1.22 3.10 17.16
CA LYS A 180 -0.60 3.80 18.29
C LYS A 180 -1.13 5.21 18.43
N SER A 181 -1.49 5.58 19.65
CA SER A 181 -1.72 6.98 20.04
C SER A 181 -0.65 7.45 21.03
N ASN A 182 -0.30 8.74 20.98
CA ASN A 182 0.57 9.40 21.96
C ASN A 182 -0.25 9.83 23.17
#